data_AF-A0A2G5CYJ6-F1
#
_entry.id   AF-A0A2G5CYJ6-F1
#
_cell.length_a   1.000
_cell.length_b   1.000
_cell.length_c   1.000
_cell.angle_alpha   90.00
_cell.angle_beta   90.00
_cell.angle_gamma   90.00
#
_symmetry.space_group_name_H-M   'P 1'
#
loop_
_entity.id
_entity.type
_entity.pdbx_description
1 polymer ?
#
loop_
_entity_poly.entity_id
_entity_poly.type
_entity_poly.pdbx_seq_one_letter_code
_entity_poly.pdbx_strand_id
1 'polypeptide(L)'
;MDFLVELFRNLLEHKDWTMSQACSDSYSKTLKKWHGWLASSSFTVAMKLAPDRKKFMDVIGGTGDINGDIEKFCATFPPLLEENHKFLASVGLDNLKAS
;
A
#
# COMPACT_ATOMS: atom_id res chain seq x y z
N MET A 1 -4.18 -5.73 -2.31
CA MET A 1 -3.68 -5.60 -0.91
C MET A 1 -2.18 -5.37 -0.85
N ASP A 2 -1.44 -5.69 -1.91
CA ASP A 2 0.00 -5.43 -2.04
C ASP A 2 0.37 -3.97 -1.79
N PHE A 3 -0.50 -3.03 -2.19
CA PHE A 3 -0.34 -1.60 -1.87
C PHE A 3 -0.15 -1.34 -0.38
N LEU A 4 -0.94 -1.97 0.48
CA LEU A 4 -0.88 -1.71 1.92
C LEU A 4 0.41 -2.27 2.52
N VAL A 5 0.82 -3.48 2.09
CA VAL A 5 2.11 -4.08 2.47
C VAL A 5 3.26 -3.16 2.05
N GLU A 6 3.25 -2.68 0.81
CA GLU A 6 4.31 -1.82 0.30
C GLU A 6 4.30 -0.43 0.95
N LEU A 7 3.13 0.13 1.24
CA LEU A 7 3.01 1.41 1.97
C LEU A 7 3.62 1.30 3.36
N PHE A 8 3.28 0.24 4.07
CA PHE A 8 3.79 -0.02 5.40
C PHE A 8 5.29 -0.32 5.42
N ARG A 9 5.81 -1.06 4.43
CA ARG A 9 7.25 -1.23 4.22
C ARG A 9 7.94 0.11 4.02
N ASN A 10 7.43 0.95 3.12
CA ASN A 10 7.97 2.30 2.88
C ASN A 10 7.93 3.18 4.14
N LEU A 11 6.85 3.11 4.93
CA LEU A 11 6.73 3.89 6.17
C LEU A 11 7.73 3.45 7.25
N LEU A 12 8.14 2.18 7.27
CA LEU A 12 9.21 1.68 8.16
C LEU A 12 10.61 2.04 7.66
N GLU A 13 10.89 1.78 6.39
CA GLU A 13 12.23 1.89 5.79
C GLU A 13 12.64 3.35 5.52
N HIS A 14 11.68 4.20 5.16
CA HIS A 14 11.92 5.59 4.77
C HIS A 14 11.27 6.57 5.76
N LYS A 15 11.85 6.68 6.95
CA LYS A 15 11.29 7.49 8.05
C LYS A 15 11.23 9.00 7.74
N ASP A 16 12.02 9.45 6.78
CA ASP A 16 12.13 10.83 6.30
C ASP A 16 11.14 11.17 5.18
N TRP A 17 10.47 10.18 4.59
CA TRP A 17 9.50 10.41 3.54
C TRP A 17 8.22 11.05 4.07
N THR A 18 7.63 11.92 3.26
CA THR A 18 6.24 12.37 3.46
C THR A 18 5.26 11.23 3.17
N MET A 19 4.04 11.33 3.69
CA MET A 19 2.97 10.36 3.38
C MET A 19 2.70 10.27 1.88
N SER A 20 2.74 11.41 1.18
CA SER A 20 2.55 11.45 -0.29
C SER A 20 3.62 10.65 -1.03
N GLN A 21 4.89 10.75 -0.62
CA GLN A 21 5.99 9.99 -1.23
C GLN A 21 5.79 8.48 -1.01
N ALA A 22 5.54 8.06 0.24
CA ALA A 22 5.31 6.66 0.58
C ALA A 22 4.13 6.07 -0.21
N CYS A 23 2.98 6.75 -0.21
CA CYS A 23 1.81 6.32 -0.98
C CYS A 23 2.06 6.31 -2.50
N SER A 24 2.75 7.30 -3.05
CA SER A 24 2.98 7.39 -4.50
C SER A 24 3.91 6.31 -5.02
N ASP A 25 4.96 5.98 -4.25
CA ASP A 25 5.86 4.88 -4.56
C ASP A 25 5.12 3.53 -4.48
N SER A 26 4.41 3.26 -3.38
CA SER A 26 3.64 2.03 -3.22
C SER A 26 2.58 1.86 -4.29
N TYR A 27 1.90 2.94 -4.67
CA TYR A 27 0.92 2.94 -5.76
C TYR A 27 1.56 2.57 -7.10
N SER A 28 2.71 3.17 -7.41
CA SER A 28 3.44 2.94 -8.67
C SER A 28 3.90 1.49 -8.81
N LYS A 29 4.34 0.86 -7.71
CA LYS A 29 4.78 -0.54 -7.69
C LYS A 29 3.62 -1.56 -7.73
N THR A 30 2.40 -1.16 -7.33
CA THR A 30 1.30 -2.12 -7.08
C THR A 30 0.06 -1.83 -7.93
N LEU A 31 -0.74 -0.83 -7.56
CA LEU A 31 -2.06 -0.56 -8.13
C LEU A 31 -2.03 0.07 -9.52
N LYS A 32 -0.99 0.86 -9.83
CA LYS A 32 -0.95 1.68 -11.05
C LYS A 32 -1.16 0.87 -12.34
N LYS A 33 -0.61 -0.34 -12.44
CA LYS A 33 -0.77 -1.21 -13.62
C LYS A 33 -2.21 -1.70 -13.85
N TRP A 34 -3.03 -1.69 -12.79
CA TRP A 34 -4.42 -2.16 -12.81
C TRP A 34 -5.44 -1.03 -12.94
N HIS A 35 -5.01 0.21 -12.72
CA HIS A 35 -5.86 1.40 -12.80
C HIS A 35 -5.83 2.00 -14.21
N GLY A 36 -7.01 2.26 -14.78
CA GLY A 36 -7.16 3.09 -15.96
C GLY A 36 -6.70 4.55 -15.73
N TRP A 37 -6.74 5.36 -16.78
CA TRP A 37 -6.31 6.77 -16.72
C TRP A 37 -7.14 7.59 -15.72
N LEU A 38 -8.45 7.30 -15.63
CA LEU A 38 -9.35 8.01 -14.72
C LEU A 38 -8.96 7.74 -13.26
N ALA A 39 -8.90 6.46 -12.86
CA ALA A 39 -8.48 6.07 -11.51
C ALA A 39 -7.05 6.56 -11.17
N SER A 40 -6.13 6.53 -12.13
CA SER A 40 -4.75 7.01 -11.94
C SER A 40 -4.67 8.52 -11.72
N SER A 41 -5.47 9.30 -12.46
CA SER A 41 -5.53 10.75 -12.31
C SER A 41 -6.16 11.14 -10.96
N SER A 42 -7.22 10.46 -10.54
CA SER A 42 -7.85 10.65 -9.24
C SER A 42 -6.90 10.35 -8.08
N PHE A 43 -6.07 9.31 -8.18
CA PHE A 43 -5.05 9.03 -7.17
C PHE A 43 -4.07 10.20 -7.00
N THR A 44 -3.61 10.78 -8.11
CA THR A 44 -2.69 11.94 -8.09
C THR A 44 -3.31 13.14 -7.37
N VAL A 45 -4.61 13.37 -7.55
CA VAL A 45 -5.34 14.43 -6.83
C VAL A 45 -5.45 14.09 -5.35
N ALA A 46 -5.80 12.84 -5.00
CA ALA A 46 -5.92 12.39 -3.62
C ALA A 46 -4.61 12.55 -2.83
N MET A 47 -3.44 12.38 -3.46
CA MET A 47 -2.15 12.58 -2.79
C MET A 47 -1.95 14.02 -2.30
N LYS A 48 -2.55 15.02 -2.94
CA LYS A 48 -2.52 16.41 -2.42
C LYS A 48 -3.25 16.57 -1.08
N LEU A 49 -4.09 15.59 -0.73
CA LEU A 49 -4.86 15.53 0.50
C LEU A 49 -4.31 14.47 1.47
N ALA A 50 -3.15 13.89 1.16
CA ALA A 50 -2.52 12.91 2.04
C ALA A 50 -2.27 13.53 3.43
N PRO A 51 -2.53 12.79 4.52
CA PRO A 51 -2.32 13.31 5.86
C PRO A 51 -0.83 13.52 6.15
N ASP A 52 -0.53 14.27 7.20
CA ASP A 52 0.81 14.27 7.78
C ASP A 52 1.20 12.85 8.22
N ARG A 53 2.45 12.44 7.93
CA ARG A 53 2.95 11.11 8.22
C ARG A 53 2.93 10.81 9.72
N LYS A 54 3.46 11.74 10.53
CA LYS A 54 3.56 11.51 11.97
C LYS A 54 2.18 11.37 12.58
N LYS A 55 1.26 12.29 12.25
CA LYS A 55 -0.12 12.24 12.72
C LYS A 55 -0.82 10.94 12.32
N PHE A 56 -0.62 10.47 11.09
CA PHE A 56 -1.18 9.19 10.66
C PHE A 56 -0.66 8.03 11.52
N MET A 57 0.67 7.92 11.67
CA MET A 57 1.30 6.86 12.46
C MET A 57 0.86 6.88 13.92
N ASP A 58 0.77 8.07 14.53
CA ASP A 58 0.30 8.25 15.90
C ASP A 58 -1.17 7.76 16.05
N VAL A 59 -2.04 8.09 15.08
CA VAL A 59 -3.46 7.71 15.12
C VAL A 59 -3.64 6.20 14.96
N ILE A 60 -2.96 5.57 14.00
CA ILE A 60 -3.14 4.13 13.75
C ILE A 60 -2.41 3.27 14.79
N GLY A 61 -1.35 3.79 15.42
CA GLY A 61 -0.63 3.11 16.49
C GLY A 61 -1.37 3.10 17.82
N GLY A 62 -2.20 4.11 18.08
CA GLY A 62 -2.90 4.24 19.36
C GLY A 62 -1.91 4.27 20.52
N THR A 63 -1.92 3.22 21.36
CA THR A 63 -0.99 3.06 22.49
C THR A 63 0.02 1.91 22.31
N GLY A 64 0.01 1.24 21.15
CA GLY A 64 0.85 0.08 20.85
C GLY A 64 2.18 0.44 20.17
N ASP A 65 3.01 -0.59 19.93
CA ASP A 65 4.21 -0.47 19.10
C ASP A 65 3.85 -0.59 17.62
N ILE A 66 3.48 0.54 17.03
CA ILE A 66 3.09 0.60 15.62
C ILE A 66 4.17 0.10 14.67
N ASN A 67 5.46 0.29 14.99
CA ASN A 67 6.51 -0.17 14.08
C ASN A 67 6.64 -1.69 14.13
N GLY A 68 6.58 -2.30 15.32
CA GLY A 68 6.57 -3.76 15.48
C GLY A 68 5.32 -4.41 14.87
N ASP A 69 4.15 -3.78 15.04
CA ASP A 69 2.91 -4.28 14.43
C ASP A 69 2.95 -4.24 12.90
N ILE A 70 3.49 -3.15 12.34
CA ILE A 70 3.70 -3.03 10.90
C ILE A 70 4.72 -4.06 10.40
N GLU A 71 5.86 -4.22 11.10
CA GLU A 71 6.89 -5.19 10.73
C GLU A 71 6.31 -6.61 10.68
N LYS A 72 5.55 -6.98 11.72
CA LYS A 72 4.84 -8.26 11.78
C LYS A 72 3.87 -8.41 10.62
N PHE A 73 3.04 -7.40 10.34
CA PHE A 73 2.11 -7.42 9.20
C PHE A 73 2.85 -7.65 7.87
N CYS A 74 3.92 -6.90 7.63
CA CYS A 74 4.73 -7.01 6.43
C CYS A 74 5.48 -8.34 6.32
N ALA A 75 5.74 -9.04 7.43
CA ALA A 75 6.36 -10.36 7.43
C ALA A 75 5.34 -11.49 7.22
N THR A 76 4.16 -11.41 7.84
CA THR A 76 3.23 -12.54 7.91
C THR A 76 2.11 -12.50 6.88
N PHE A 77 1.76 -11.33 6.36
CA PHE A 77 0.66 -11.19 5.41
C PHE A 77 1.03 -11.52 3.95
N PRO A 78 2.24 -11.19 3.42
CA PRO A 78 2.57 -11.46 2.03
C PRO A 78 2.44 -12.92 1.58
N PRO A 79 2.78 -13.95 2.38
CA PRO A 79 2.55 -15.34 1.98
C PRO A 79 1.08 -15.64 1.63
N LEU A 80 0.12 -15.03 2.36
CA LEU A 80 -1.31 -15.17 2.04
C LEU A 80 -1.69 -14.46 0.73
N LEU A 81 -1.06 -13.31 0.45
CA LEU A 81 -1.25 -12.61 -0.82
C LEU A 81 -0.70 -13.42 -1.99
N GLU A 82 0.45 -14.07 -1.81
CA GLU A 82 1.04 -14.93 -2.83
C GLU A 82 0.11 -16.10 -3.20
N GLU A 83 -0.50 -16.76 -2.21
CA GLU A 83 -1.49 -17.81 -2.47
C GLU A 83 -2.76 -17.27 -3.17
N ASN A 84 -3.21 -16.07 -2.82
CA ASN A 84 -4.31 -15.41 -3.54
C ASN A 84 -3.93 -15.10 -5.00
N HIS A 85 -2.71 -14.63 -5.27
CA HIS A 85 -2.24 -14.38 -6.62
C HIS A 85 -2.15 -15.67 -7.44
N LYS A 86 -1.63 -16.76 -6.85
CA LYS A 86 -1.61 -18.09 -7.45
C LYS A 86 -3.02 -18.58 -7.79
N PHE A 87 -3.97 -18.39 -6.87
CA PHE A 87 -5.36 -18.75 -7.10
C PHE A 87 -5.97 -17.94 -8.26
N LEU A 88 -5.82 -16.61 -8.28
CA LEU A 88 -6.38 -15.78 -9.35
C LEU A 88 -5.76 -16.14 -10.72
N ALA A 89 -4.46 -16.43 -10.75
CA ALA A 89 -3.79 -16.88 -11.97
C ALA A 89 -4.30 -18.25 -12.44
N SER A 90 -4.56 -19.19 -11.51
CA SER A 90 -5.05 -20.53 -11.87
C SER A 90 -6.45 -20.52 -12.49
N VAL A 91 -7.23 -19.46 -12.26
CA VAL A 91 -8.55 -19.25 -12.86
C VAL A 91 -8.57 -18.13 -13.92
N GLY A 92 -7.41 -17.60 -14.32
CA GLY A 92 -7.27 -16.60 -15.38
C GLY A 92 -7.80 -15.20 -15.05
N LEU A 93 -7.89 -14.84 -13.77
CA LEU A 93 -8.43 -13.56 -13.29
C LEU A 93 -7.35 -12.62 -12.71
N ASP A 94 -6.08 -12.96 -12.87
CA ASP A 94 -4.92 -12.20 -12.37
C ASP A 94 -4.64 -10.90 -13.14
N ASN A 95 -5.30 -10.68 -14.28
CA ASN A 95 -5.10 -9.51 -15.14
C ASN A 95 -6.32 -8.58 -15.26
N LEU A 96 -7.32 -8.74 -14.40
CA LEU A 96 -8.49 -7.87 -14.38
C LEU A 96 -8.08 -6.43 -14.02
N LYS A 97 -8.52 -5.46 -14.83
CA LYS A 97 -8.31 -4.04 -14.58
C LYS A 97 -9.54 -3.42 -13.94
N ALA A 98 -9.32 -2.48 -13.04
CA ALA A 98 -10.38 -1.61 -12.56
C ALA A 98 -10.72 -0.59 -13.66
N SER A 99 -12.00 -0.52 -14.01
CA SER A 99 -12.58 0.40 -14.99
C SER A 99 -12.30 1.86 -14.65
#